data_AF-A0A854CIV6-F1
#
_entry.id   AF-A0A854CIV6-F1
#
_cell.length_a   1.000
_cell.length_b   1.000
_cell.length_c   1.000
_cell.angle_alpha   90.00
_cell.angle_beta   90.00
_cell.angle_gamma   90.00
#
_symmetry.space_group_name_H-M   'P 1'
#
loop_
_entity.id
_entity.type
_entity.pdbx_description
1 polymer ?
#
loop_
_entity_poly.entity_id
_entity_poly.type
_entity_poly.pdbx_seq_one_letter_code
_entity_poly.pdbx_strand_id
1 'polypeptide(L)'
;MPLYRLRTVLCALALLSGHVSANALHTAPAVPAQVSNAAWEEDMQRFAESDARQPPPKYGIVFVGSSSIRFWETLAQDFPGKPVINRGFGGSEVRDSTWYADRIVIPYAPRQVVLYAGDNDLNSGRTPGQVRDDVLASVARIRRDLPDARISYVSIKPSPSRAQLLL
;
A
#
# COMPACT_ATOMS: atom_id res chain seq x y z
N MET A 1 -62.79 60.85 -0.66
CA MET A 1 -63.26 59.47 -0.53
C MET A 1 -62.07 58.54 -0.75
N PRO A 2 -61.52 57.85 0.27
CA PRO A 2 -60.48 56.85 0.04
C PRO A 2 -61.07 55.43 0.02
N LEU A 3 -60.63 54.63 -0.94
CA LEU A 3 -61.00 53.23 -1.13
C LEU A 3 -59.75 52.41 -1.51
N TYR A 4 -59.61 51.24 -0.85
CA TYR A 4 -58.74 50.06 -1.12
C TYR A 4 -57.21 50.24 -0.96
N ARG A 5 -56.53 49.69 0.06
CA ARG A 5 -56.12 48.28 0.30
C ARG A 5 -55.60 47.53 -0.94
N LEU A 6 -54.30 47.20 -1.00
CA LEU A 6 -53.79 45.81 -1.00
C LEU A 6 -52.24 45.70 -0.94
N ARG A 7 -51.77 45.02 0.11
CA ARG A 7 -50.60 44.11 0.25
C ARG A 7 -49.41 44.23 -0.71
N THR A 8 -48.22 44.40 -0.14
CA THR A 8 -47.03 43.67 -0.59
C THR A 8 -46.15 43.33 0.62
N VAL A 9 -46.01 42.03 0.89
CA VAL A 9 -45.06 41.47 1.85
C VAL A 9 -43.70 41.44 1.15
N LEU A 10 -42.69 42.11 1.70
CA LEU A 10 -41.33 42.03 1.19
C LEU A 10 -40.55 41.00 2.01
N CYS A 11 -40.28 39.84 1.40
CA CYS A 11 -39.30 38.87 1.88
C CYS A 11 -37.89 39.46 1.69
N ALA A 12 -37.17 39.70 2.79
CA ALA A 12 -35.73 39.92 2.73
C ALA A 12 -35.02 38.57 2.95
N LEU A 13 -34.60 37.92 1.86
CA LEU A 13 -33.68 36.78 1.91
C LEU A 13 -32.29 37.28 2.29
N ALA A 14 -31.81 36.91 3.47
CA ALA A 14 -30.40 37.05 3.84
C ALA A 14 -29.61 35.90 3.21
N LEU A 15 -28.85 36.20 2.15
CA LEU A 15 -27.85 35.28 1.60
C LEU A 15 -26.64 35.24 2.53
N LEU A 16 -26.65 34.33 3.50
CA LEU A 16 -25.45 33.89 4.20
C LEU A 16 -24.72 32.90 3.29
N SER A 17 -23.77 33.42 2.51
CA SER A 17 -22.77 32.60 1.82
C SER A 17 -21.87 31.92 2.85
N GLY A 18 -22.31 30.76 3.32
CA GLY A 18 -21.47 29.85 4.10
C GLY A 18 -20.33 29.35 3.23
N HIS A 19 -19.11 29.82 3.48
CA HIS A 19 -17.91 29.15 3.01
C HIS A 19 -17.83 27.80 3.74
N VAL A 20 -18.38 26.76 3.14
CA VAL A 20 -18.08 25.38 3.54
C VAL A 20 -16.63 25.13 3.12
N SER A 21 -15.70 25.32 4.05
CA SER A 21 -14.37 24.74 3.93
C SER A 21 -14.54 23.22 3.91
N ALA A 22 -14.50 22.63 2.72
CA ALA A 22 -14.37 21.20 2.56
C ALA A 22 -12.97 20.80 3.03
N ASN A 23 -12.79 20.67 4.35
CA ASN A 23 -11.76 19.78 4.86
C ASN A 23 -12.17 18.37 4.43
N ALA A 24 -11.70 17.94 3.26
CA ALA A 24 -11.66 16.54 2.93
C ALA A 24 -10.83 15.90 4.03
N LEU A 25 -11.48 15.24 5.00
CA LEU A 25 -10.82 14.41 5.98
C LEU A 25 -9.98 13.42 5.17
N HIS A 26 -8.66 13.62 5.16
CA HIS A 26 -7.76 12.63 4.58
C HIS A 26 -7.80 11.45 5.55
N THR A 27 -8.72 10.52 5.29
CA THR A 27 -8.83 9.29 6.05
C THR A 27 -7.47 8.62 5.97
N ALA A 28 -6.86 8.32 7.12
CA ALA A 28 -5.57 7.66 7.16
C ALA A 28 -5.63 6.40 6.28
N PRO A 29 -4.62 6.13 5.43
CA PRO A 29 -4.59 4.95 4.60
C PRO A 29 -4.77 3.69 5.45
N ALA A 30 -5.87 2.98 5.25
CA ALA A 30 -6.22 1.81 6.03
C ALA A 30 -5.57 0.55 5.44
N VAL A 31 -5.28 -0.43 6.30
CA VAL A 31 -4.92 -1.78 5.84
C VAL A 31 -6.08 -2.28 4.95
N PRO A 32 -5.79 -2.80 3.75
CA PRO A 32 -6.82 -3.37 2.87
C PRO A 32 -7.65 -4.43 3.60
N ALA A 33 -8.92 -4.59 3.25
CA ALA A 33 -9.80 -5.61 3.84
C ALA A 33 -9.71 -6.97 3.14
N GLN A 34 -9.06 -7.03 1.98
CA GLN A 34 -8.89 -8.22 1.17
C GLN A 34 -7.68 -8.08 0.25
N VAL A 35 -7.20 -9.22 -0.24
CA VAL A 35 -6.16 -9.32 -1.28
C VAL A 35 -6.76 -9.12 -2.68
N SER A 36 -5.91 -8.78 -3.63
CA SER A 36 -6.22 -8.72 -5.07
C SER A 36 -6.51 -10.10 -5.65
N ASN A 37 -5.91 -11.15 -5.10
CA ASN A 37 -6.06 -12.53 -5.54
C ASN A 37 -5.87 -13.51 -4.36
N ALA A 38 -6.84 -14.40 -4.15
CA ALA A 38 -6.81 -15.39 -3.07
C ALA A 38 -5.71 -16.46 -3.25
N ALA A 39 -5.20 -16.67 -4.47
CA ALA A 39 -4.15 -17.64 -4.75
C ALA A 39 -2.83 -17.35 -4.00
N TRP A 40 -2.61 -16.11 -3.55
CA TRP A 40 -1.44 -15.73 -2.74
C TRP A 40 -1.37 -16.47 -1.41
N GLU A 41 -2.46 -17.08 -0.94
CA GLU A 41 -2.43 -17.96 0.22
C GLU A 41 -1.45 -19.13 0.03
N GLU A 42 -1.31 -19.66 -1.20
CA GLU A 42 -0.34 -20.72 -1.51
C GLU A 42 1.10 -20.24 -1.30
N ASP A 43 1.42 -19.00 -1.70
CA ASP A 43 2.74 -18.40 -1.41
C ASP A 43 2.99 -18.29 0.08
N MET A 44 1.97 -17.87 0.85
CA MET A 44 2.12 -17.75 2.30
C MET A 44 2.31 -19.10 3.00
N GLN A 45 1.65 -20.16 2.51
CA GLN A 45 1.87 -21.53 2.99
C GLN A 45 3.30 -21.99 2.68
N ARG A 46 3.78 -21.77 1.45
CA ARG A 46 5.17 -22.10 1.07
C ARG A 46 6.20 -21.37 1.93
N PHE A 47 5.96 -20.10 2.28
CA PHE A 47 6.83 -19.37 3.20
C PHE A 47 6.81 -19.98 4.60
N ALA A 48 5.63 -20.30 5.14
CA ALA A 48 5.51 -20.95 6.45
C ALA A 48 6.21 -22.32 6.51
N GLU A 49 6.07 -23.14 5.47
CA GLU A 49 6.76 -24.43 5.34
C GLU A 49 8.28 -24.28 5.22
N SER A 50 8.74 -23.29 4.46
CA SER A 50 10.16 -22.97 4.37
C SER A 50 10.72 -22.56 5.73
N ASP A 51 9.99 -21.72 6.48
CA ASP A 51 10.42 -21.22 7.79
C ASP A 51 10.40 -22.30 8.86
N ALA A 52 9.46 -23.23 8.79
CA ALA A 52 9.43 -24.40 9.67
C ALA A 52 10.64 -25.31 9.45
N ARG A 53 11.08 -25.49 8.20
CA ARG A 53 12.26 -26.30 7.85
C ARG A 53 13.58 -25.58 8.15
N GLN A 54 13.62 -24.28 7.88
CA GLN A 54 14.80 -23.45 8.04
C GLN A 54 14.38 -22.08 8.59
N PRO A 55 14.36 -21.91 9.92
CA PRO A 55 13.96 -20.66 10.55
C PRO A 55 14.82 -19.49 10.04
N PRO A 56 14.20 -18.43 9.49
CA PRO A 56 14.94 -17.29 8.98
C PRO A 56 15.59 -16.49 10.12
N PRO A 57 16.70 -15.79 9.84
CA PRO A 57 17.38 -14.98 10.84
C PRO A 57 16.48 -13.81 11.28
N LYS A 58 16.41 -13.56 12.59
CA LYS A 58 15.76 -12.36 13.13
C LYS A 58 16.60 -11.12 12.86
N TYR A 59 15.97 -9.94 12.89
CA TYR A 59 16.65 -8.65 12.68
C TYR A 59 17.37 -8.52 11.32
N GLY A 60 16.94 -9.31 10.34
CA GLY A 60 17.40 -9.25 8.96
C GLY A 60 16.83 -8.09 8.15
N ILE A 61 17.10 -8.13 6.85
CA ILE A 61 16.47 -7.27 5.84
C ILE A 61 15.44 -8.13 5.10
N VAL A 62 14.16 -7.77 5.20
CA VAL A 62 13.10 -8.47 4.49
C VAL A 62 12.80 -7.72 3.20
N PHE A 63 12.91 -8.43 2.08
CA PHE A 63 12.51 -7.95 0.76
C PHE A 63 11.10 -8.47 0.47
N VAL A 64 10.15 -7.58 0.26
CA VAL A 64 8.73 -7.90 -0.02
C VAL A 64 8.30 -7.27 -1.34
N GLY A 65 7.34 -7.91 -2.01
CA GLY A 65 6.73 -7.36 -3.21
C GLY A 65 6.43 -8.40 -4.26
N SER A 66 6.52 -7.98 -5.52
CA SER A 66 6.02 -8.75 -6.66
C SER A 66 7.06 -9.71 -7.25
N SER A 67 6.91 -10.05 -8.53
CA SER A 67 7.76 -11.01 -9.24
C SER A 67 9.24 -10.60 -9.27
N SER A 68 9.56 -9.31 -9.31
CA SER A 68 10.96 -8.85 -9.28
C SER A 68 11.66 -9.20 -7.97
N ILE A 69 10.94 -9.16 -6.84
CA ILE A 69 11.47 -9.65 -5.58
C ILE A 69 11.46 -11.17 -5.56
N ARG A 70 10.34 -11.81 -5.94
CA ARG A 70 10.20 -13.28 -5.93
C ARG A 70 11.33 -14.00 -6.67
N PHE A 71 11.72 -13.46 -7.82
CA PHE A 71 12.72 -14.05 -8.70
C PHE A 71 14.15 -13.54 -8.46
N TRP A 72 14.38 -12.76 -7.40
CA TRP A 72 15.72 -12.37 -7.01
C TRP A 72 16.43 -13.52 -6.26
N GLU A 73 16.80 -14.55 -7.02
CA GLU A 73 17.39 -15.79 -6.48
C GLU A 73 18.81 -15.58 -5.92
N THR A 74 19.51 -14.54 -6.39
CA THR A 74 20.87 -14.18 -5.96
C THR A 74 20.93 -13.21 -4.79
N LEU A 75 19.80 -12.96 -4.10
CA LEU A 75 19.71 -11.92 -3.07
C LEU A 75 20.76 -12.06 -1.96
N ALA A 76 21.08 -13.28 -1.52
CA ALA A 76 22.09 -13.52 -0.50
C ALA A 76 23.52 -13.21 -1.00
N GLN A 77 23.79 -13.47 -2.27
CA GLN A 77 25.06 -13.20 -2.94
C GLN A 77 25.24 -11.70 -3.19
N ASP A 78 24.15 -11.00 -3.54
CA ASP A 78 24.16 -9.56 -3.82
C ASP A 78 24.26 -8.70 -2.54
N PHE A 79 23.94 -9.28 -1.38
CA PHE A 79 24.06 -8.66 -0.06
C PHE A 79 24.95 -9.49 0.89
N PRO A 80 26.25 -9.67 0.56
CA PRO A 80 27.12 -10.54 1.32
C PRO A 80 27.26 -10.08 2.77
N GLY A 81 27.23 -11.04 3.70
CA GLY A 81 27.33 -10.79 5.14
C GLY A 81 26.10 -10.11 5.76
N LYS A 82 25.00 -9.92 5.01
CA LYS A 82 23.75 -9.38 5.54
C LYS A 82 22.69 -10.50 5.59
N PRO A 83 22.03 -10.72 6.73
CA PRO A 83 20.87 -11.61 6.78
C PRO A 83 19.73 -10.99 5.96
N VAL A 84 19.39 -11.63 4.84
CA VAL A 84 18.33 -11.21 3.93
C VAL A 84 17.26 -12.29 3.83
N ILE A 85 16.00 -11.87 3.66
CA ILE A 85 14.85 -12.75 3.54
C ILE A 85 14.05 -12.32 2.32
N ASN A 86 13.79 -13.25 1.40
CA ASN A 86 12.94 -13.02 0.24
C ASN A 86 11.49 -13.43 0.55
N ARG A 87 10.57 -12.48 0.46
CA ARG A 87 9.13 -12.66 0.62
C ARG A 87 8.35 -12.04 -0.52
N GLY A 88 8.92 -12.14 -1.73
CA GLY A 88 8.22 -11.76 -2.95
C GLY A 88 7.29 -12.87 -3.44
N PHE A 89 6.08 -12.50 -3.84
CA PHE A 89 5.08 -13.40 -4.43
C PHE A 89 4.53 -12.79 -5.72
N GLY A 90 4.46 -13.60 -6.78
CA GLY A 90 4.50 -13.09 -8.15
C GLY A 90 3.19 -12.50 -8.63
N GLY A 91 3.22 -11.27 -9.16
CA GLY A 91 2.00 -10.59 -9.63
C GLY A 91 1.26 -9.81 -8.54
N SER A 92 1.77 -9.84 -7.30
CA SER A 92 1.19 -9.09 -6.19
C SER A 92 1.21 -7.58 -6.41
N GLU A 93 0.23 -6.94 -5.78
CA GLU A 93 0.06 -5.50 -5.66
C GLU A 93 0.57 -5.02 -4.29
N VAL A 94 0.71 -3.70 -4.12
CA VAL A 94 1.16 -3.12 -2.84
C VAL A 94 0.24 -3.56 -1.69
N ARG A 95 -1.08 -3.49 -1.92
CA ARG A 95 -2.11 -3.89 -0.96
C ARG A 95 -2.00 -5.33 -0.48
N ASP A 96 -1.50 -6.24 -1.32
CA ASP A 96 -1.35 -7.65 -0.94
C ASP A 96 -0.23 -7.83 0.07
N SER A 97 0.88 -7.13 -0.15
CA SER A 97 2.00 -7.10 0.80
C SER A 97 1.58 -6.44 2.13
N THR A 98 0.73 -5.40 2.07
CA THR A 98 0.16 -4.78 3.28
C THR A 98 -0.74 -5.74 4.07
N TRP A 99 -1.60 -6.47 3.36
CA TRP A 99 -2.52 -7.44 3.95
C TRP A 99 -1.76 -8.54 4.67
N TYR A 100 -0.80 -9.16 4.00
CA TYR A 100 -0.03 -10.28 4.53
C TYR A 100 1.12 -9.88 5.45
N ALA A 101 1.27 -8.61 5.85
CA ALA A 101 2.38 -8.16 6.68
C ALA A 101 2.61 -9.02 7.94
N ASP A 102 1.55 -9.53 8.58
CA ASP A 102 1.62 -10.44 9.75
C ASP A 102 2.26 -11.80 9.47
N ARG A 103 2.41 -12.17 8.20
CA ARG A 103 2.99 -13.44 7.76
C ARG A 103 4.33 -13.25 7.08
N ILE A 104 4.54 -12.13 6.38
CA ILE A 104 5.72 -11.91 5.54
C ILE A 104 6.67 -10.82 6.05
N VAL A 105 6.31 -10.05 7.06
CA VAL A 105 7.19 -8.99 7.61
C VAL A 105 7.30 -9.10 9.13
N ILE A 106 6.18 -8.99 9.84
CA ILE A 106 6.15 -8.83 11.30
C ILE A 106 6.83 -9.98 12.05
N PRO A 107 6.63 -11.27 11.69
CA PRO A 107 7.24 -12.39 12.42
C PRO A 107 8.78 -12.37 12.45
N TYR A 108 9.40 -11.69 11.49
CA TYR A 108 10.86 -11.66 11.35
C TYR A 108 11.53 -10.55 12.18
N ALA A 109 10.74 -9.64 12.75
CA ALA A 109 11.21 -8.44 13.45
C ALA A 109 12.42 -7.78 12.74
N PRO A 110 12.30 -7.43 11.44
CA PRO A 110 13.42 -6.99 10.65
C PRO A 110 13.93 -5.61 11.08
N ARG A 111 15.23 -5.38 10.90
CA ARG A 111 15.80 -4.02 11.02
C ARG A 111 15.46 -3.14 9.82
N GLN A 112 15.11 -3.76 8.69
CA GLN A 112 14.75 -3.06 7.46
C GLN A 112 13.79 -3.88 6.60
N VAL A 113 12.80 -3.19 6.03
CA VAL A 113 11.90 -3.71 5.00
C VAL A 113 12.20 -3.00 3.69
N VAL A 114 12.39 -3.77 2.62
CA VAL A 114 12.53 -3.26 1.26
C VAL A 114 11.31 -3.71 0.47
N LEU A 115 10.45 -2.75 0.08
CA LEU A 115 9.23 -2.99 -0.68
C LEU A 115 9.44 -2.60 -2.15
N TYR A 116 9.12 -3.51 -3.06
CA TYR A 116 8.99 -3.21 -4.49
C TYR A 116 7.70 -3.81 -5.07
N ALA A 117 6.73 -2.94 -5.33
CA ALA A 117 5.46 -3.23 -5.97
C ALA A 117 4.86 -1.92 -6.52
N GLY A 118 3.78 -1.99 -7.30
CA GLY A 118 3.13 -0.83 -7.91
C GLY A 118 2.95 -0.94 -9.42
N ASP A 119 3.82 -1.69 -10.12
CA ASP A 119 3.68 -1.90 -11.56
C ASP A 119 2.50 -2.82 -11.92
N ASN A 120 2.22 -3.83 -11.09
CA ASN A 120 1.02 -4.66 -11.23
C ASN A 120 -0.25 -3.90 -10.89
N ASP A 121 -0.20 -3.04 -9.87
CA ASP A 121 -1.31 -2.18 -9.44
C ASP A 121 -1.78 -1.28 -10.58
N LEU A 122 -0.83 -0.59 -11.24
CA LEU A 122 -1.16 0.24 -12.40
C LEU A 122 -1.70 -0.61 -13.56
N ASN A 123 -1.12 -1.78 -13.79
CA ASN A 123 -1.60 -2.69 -14.82
C ASN A 123 -2.99 -3.28 -14.54
N SER A 124 -3.38 -3.43 -13.28
CA SER A 124 -4.73 -3.87 -12.90
C SER A 124 -5.76 -2.73 -12.92
N GLY A 125 -5.35 -1.53 -13.33
CA GLY A 125 -6.21 -0.36 -13.49
C GLY A 125 -6.29 0.53 -12.26
N ARG A 126 -5.46 0.31 -11.23
CA ARG A 126 -5.35 1.27 -10.11
C ARG A 126 -4.72 2.56 -10.60
N THR A 127 -5.22 3.68 -10.11
CA THR A 127 -4.68 5.00 -10.42
C THR A 127 -3.37 5.24 -9.66
N PRO A 128 -2.46 6.12 -10.14
CA PRO A 128 -1.26 6.49 -9.39
C PRO A 128 -1.55 7.00 -7.97
N GLY A 129 -2.66 7.70 -7.77
CA GLY A 129 -3.11 8.15 -6.45
C GLY A 129 -3.43 6.98 -5.52
N GLN A 130 -4.15 5.96 -6.01
CA GLN A 130 -4.44 4.74 -5.24
C GLN A 130 -3.16 3.97 -4.89
N VAL A 131 -2.22 3.83 -5.83
CA VAL A 131 -0.94 3.15 -5.57
C VAL A 131 -0.13 3.89 -4.50
N ARG A 132 -0.06 5.23 -4.58
CA ARG A 132 0.56 6.06 -3.54
C ARG A 132 -0.08 5.80 -2.17
N ASP A 133 -1.41 5.81 -2.12
CA ASP A 133 -2.14 5.64 -0.87
C ASP A 133 -1.94 4.22 -0.29
N ASP A 134 -1.86 3.19 -1.11
CA ASP A 134 -1.53 1.82 -0.68
C ASP A 134 -0.09 1.72 -0.14
N VAL A 135 0.87 2.45 -0.73
CA VAL A 135 2.25 2.52 -0.20
C VAL A 135 2.24 3.19 1.18
N LEU A 136 1.49 4.29 1.35
CA LEU A 136 1.35 4.93 2.65
C LEU A 136 0.67 4.01 3.68
N ALA A 137 -0.34 3.24 3.29
CA ALA A 137 -0.96 2.22 4.14
C ALA A 137 0.04 1.14 4.57
N SER A 138 0.89 0.69 3.64
CA SER A 138 1.98 -0.25 3.92
C SER A 138 2.96 0.31 4.95
N VAL A 139 3.38 1.56 4.78
CA VAL A 139 4.28 2.25 5.72
C VAL A 139 3.64 2.36 7.09
N ALA A 140 2.38 2.81 7.18
CA ALA A 140 1.66 2.93 8.44
C ALA A 140 1.51 1.58 9.14
N ARG A 141 1.17 0.53 8.38
CA ARG A 141 1.08 -0.85 8.87
C ARG A 141 2.40 -1.33 9.48
N ILE A 142 3.50 -1.20 8.74
CA ILE A 142 4.82 -1.63 9.22
C ILE A 142 5.24 -0.82 10.45
N ARG A 143 5.05 0.51 10.44
CA ARG A 143 5.44 1.37 11.57
C ARG A 143 4.66 1.08 12.85
N ARG A 144 3.39 0.67 12.75
CA ARG A 144 2.57 0.31 13.91
C ARG A 144 3.19 -0.85 14.70
N ASP A 145 3.66 -1.87 13.99
CA ASP A 145 4.12 -3.12 14.60
C ASP A 145 5.66 -3.18 14.74
N LEU A 146 6.39 -2.39 13.94
CA LEU A 146 7.86 -2.31 13.87
C LEU A 146 8.33 -0.85 13.85
N PRO A 147 8.20 -0.10 14.96
CA PRO A 147 8.45 1.34 14.99
C PRO A 147 9.88 1.72 14.61
N ASP A 148 10.85 0.85 14.85
CA ASP A 148 12.28 1.12 14.58
C ASP A 148 12.77 0.60 13.22
N ALA A 149 11.96 -0.19 12.51
CA ALA A 149 12.37 -0.73 11.22
C ALA A 149 12.56 0.39 10.18
N ARG A 150 13.67 0.34 9.44
CA ARG A 150 13.84 1.20 8.27
C ARG A 150 12.97 0.69 7.14
N ILE A 151 12.33 1.59 6.40
CA ILE A 151 11.47 1.22 5.27
C ILE A 151 12.06 1.85 4.01
N SER A 152 12.35 1.03 3.02
CA SER A 152 12.80 1.46 1.70
C SER A 152 11.75 1.04 0.68
N TYR A 153 11.21 2.00 -0.07
CA TYR A 153 10.40 1.72 -1.23
C TYR A 153 11.24 1.89 -2.48
N VAL A 154 11.30 0.86 -3.32
CA VAL A 154 11.97 0.93 -4.61
C VAL A 154 10.95 1.47 -5.63
N SER A 155 11.26 2.61 -6.22
CA SER A 155 10.38 3.30 -7.17
C SER A 155 9.97 2.38 -8.33
N ILE A 156 8.73 2.55 -8.79
CA ILE A 156 8.19 1.80 -9.93
C ILE A 156 9.06 2.07 -11.16
N LYS A 157 9.63 1.00 -11.73
CA LYS A 157 10.44 1.10 -12.94
C LYS A 157 9.55 1.13 -14.19
N PRO A 158 9.97 1.80 -15.28
CA PRO A 158 9.42 1.50 -16.60
C PRO A 158 9.73 0.03 -16.93
N SER A 159 8.70 -0.77 -17.15
CA SER A 159 8.83 -2.18 -17.52
C SER A 159 8.42 -2.35 -18.98
N PRO A 160 9.18 -3.09 -19.82
CA PRO A 160 8.78 -3.37 -21.19
C PRO A 160 7.37 -3.99 -21.30
N SER A 161 7.01 -4.85 -20.34
CA SER A 161 5.68 -5.47 -20.25
C SER A 161 4.54 -4.47 -19.98
N ARG A 162 4.88 -3.26 -19.52
CA ARG A 162 3.98 -2.16 -19.09
C ARG A 162 4.24 -0.88 -19.89
N ALA A 163 4.89 -0.99 -21.06
CA ALA A 163 5.26 0.18 -21.87
C ALA A 163 4.05 1.07 -22.22
N GLN A 164 2.86 0.47 -22.38
CA GLN A 164 1.61 1.17 -22.64
C GLN A 164 1.17 2.13 -21.53
N LEU A 165 1.73 2.02 -20.32
CA LEU A 165 1.41 2.88 -19.16
C LEU A 165 2.29 4.15 -19.09
N LEU A 166 3.25 4.32 -20.01
CA LEU A 166 4.17 5.46 -20.04
C LEU A 166 3.70 6.62 -20.92
N LEU A 167 2.51 6.50 -21.52
CA LEU A 167 1.91 7.46 -22.45
C LEU A 167 0.83 8.28 -21.74
#